data_AF-C0CLX8-F1
#
_entry.id   AF-C0CLX8-F1
#
_cell.length_a   1.000
_cell.length_b   1.000
_cell.length_c   1.000
_cell.angle_alpha   90.00
_cell.angle_beta   90.00
_cell.angle_gamma   90.00
#
_symmetry.space_group_name_H-M   'P 1'
#
loop_
_entity.id
_entity.type
_entity.pdbx_description
1 polymer ?
#
loop_
_entity_poly.entity_id
_entity_poly.type
_entity_poly.pdbx_seq_one_letter_code
_entity_poly.pdbx_strand_id
1 'polypeptide(L)'
;MKDLWTQTAELMAEQTGYLEKKSTSDLDSKTGNAGYGNYTKYARDVNSWGQPGCQGQPWCAVYQFWICVQIFGLSKGLKIMGNGFYNCNSIKNQARINGTWHSEPKLGALVIFRNGAHIGRITKVTSSQIYTNEGNTSKGGINNVVSNGGMVCDKVYTKDYSGIDGYVWIDYETTSQVPEKNFLSRGDQGEQVKNLQRQLISLSYSCGENGADGDFGKDTEKAVEAFQKEYNLTSDGAAGPETMKKLERESFKQRHTQKDFQRFVGIVTKKAAVHENPAKKSAAIKEWPQLNAGNLVDVLGRYGYQNNWYKVCVADQYIGYAWAGSIEKA
;
A
#
# COMPACT_ATOMS: atom_id res chain seq x y z
N MET A 1 23.08 11.07 8.44
CA MET A 1 22.03 10.08 8.13
C MET A 1 21.57 9.46 9.43
N LYS A 2 20.28 9.47 9.74
CA LYS A 2 19.80 8.88 11.01
C LYS A 2 19.99 7.36 10.96
N ASP A 3 20.29 6.74 12.09
CA ASP A 3 20.35 5.28 12.17
C ASP A 3 18.96 4.67 11.94
N LEU A 4 18.91 3.38 11.56
CA LEU A 4 17.67 2.73 11.16
C LEU A 4 16.68 2.60 12.32
N TRP A 5 17.16 2.47 13.55
CA TRP A 5 16.28 2.41 14.71
C TRP A 5 15.59 3.75 14.95
N THR A 6 16.34 4.86 14.92
CA THR A 6 15.77 6.20 15.04
C THR A 6 14.69 6.45 13.98
N GLN A 7 14.95 6.08 12.72
CA GLN A 7 13.94 6.18 11.64
C GLN A 7 12.71 5.33 11.92
N THR A 8 12.90 4.11 12.43
CA THR A 8 11.80 3.21 12.82
C THR A 8 10.95 3.80 13.93
N ALA A 9 11.58 4.36 14.96
CA ALA A 9 10.89 4.96 16.10
C ALA A 9 10.06 6.19 15.68
N GLU A 10 10.60 7.05 14.81
CA GLU A 10 9.88 8.19 14.25
C GLU A 10 8.67 7.73 13.42
N LEU A 11 8.85 6.75 12.54
CA LEU A 11 7.78 6.18 11.72
C LEU A 11 6.63 5.63 12.57
N MET A 12 6.93 4.88 13.64
CA MET A 12 5.93 4.35 14.56
C MET A 12 5.20 5.46 15.31
N ALA A 13 5.92 6.49 15.78
CA ALA A 13 5.32 7.62 16.48
C ALA A 13 4.31 8.38 15.60
N GLU A 14 4.61 8.54 14.31
CA GLU A 14 3.68 9.12 13.33
C GLU A 14 2.40 8.28 13.17
N GLN A 15 2.53 6.95 13.27
CA GLN A 15 1.40 6.03 13.12
C GLN A 15 0.53 5.92 14.37
N THR A 16 1.08 6.15 15.57
CA THR A 16 0.32 6.06 16.85
C THR A 16 -0.94 6.91 16.81
N GLY A 17 -2.10 6.28 17.03
CA GLY A 17 -3.44 6.89 16.93
C GLY A 17 -4.14 6.68 15.58
N TYR A 18 -3.51 6.00 14.62
CA TYR A 18 -4.18 5.55 13.41
C TYR A 18 -5.31 4.57 13.74
N LEU A 19 -6.50 4.78 13.17
CA LEU A 19 -7.66 3.91 13.30
C LEU A 19 -7.89 3.09 12.03
N GLU A 20 -8.23 1.82 12.17
CA GLU A 20 -8.68 1.00 11.03
C GLU A 20 -10.00 1.51 10.44
N LYS A 21 -10.24 1.19 9.18
CA LYS A 21 -11.34 1.73 8.40
C LYS A 21 -12.45 0.71 8.16
N LYS A 22 -13.68 1.20 7.99
CA LYS A 22 -14.83 0.36 7.58
C LYS A 22 -14.77 -0.10 6.12
N SER A 23 -14.01 0.59 5.27
CA SER A 23 -13.86 0.31 3.83
C SER A 23 -12.50 0.82 3.32
N THR A 24 -12.24 0.67 2.03
CA THR A 24 -11.04 1.22 1.36
C THR A 24 -11.04 2.75 1.19
N SER A 25 -12.03 3.46 1.72
CA SER A 25 -12.06 4.93 1.72
C SER A 25 -11.19 5.52 2.83
N ASP A 26 -10.60 6.70 2.59
CA ASP A 26 -9.80 7.49 3.55
C ASP A 26 -8.68 6.73 4.27
N LEU A 27 -8.05 5.76 3.59
CA LEU A 27 -7.00 4.93 4.19
C LEU A 27 -5.81 5.74 4.72
N ASP A 28 -5.49 6.88 4.11
CA ASP A 28 -4.39 7.75 4.56
C ASP A 28 -4.76 8.66 5.74
N SER A 29 -6.06 8.83 6.01
CA SER A 29 -6.52 9.62 7.15
C SER A 29 -6.22 8.90 8.45
N LYS A 30 -5.68 9.61 9.44
CA LYS A 30 -5.39 9.02 10.76
C LYS A 30 -6.66 8.52 11.45
N THR A 31 -7.78 9.24 11.34
CA THR A 31 -9.04 8.93 12.02
C THR A 31 -10.28 8.94 11.11
N GLY A 32 -10.18 9.45 9.88
CA GLY A 32 -11.29 9.41 8.91
C GLY A 32 -11.69 7.98 8.56
N ASN A 33 -12.95 7.78 8.18
CA ASN A 33 -13.54 6.47 7.84
C ASN A 33 -13.36 5.35 8.89
N ALA A 34 -13.12 5.70 10.16
CA ALA A 34 -12.88 4.72 11.20
C ALA A 34 -14.04 3.71 11.37
N GLY A 35 -13.71 2.43 11.57
CA GLY A 35 -14.69 1.38 11.85
C GLY A 35 -14.13 -0.03 11.68
N TYR A 36 -14.83 -1.02 12.23
CA TYR A 36 -14.36 -2.41 12.38
C TYR A 36 -14.38 -3.25 11.10
N GLY A 37 -13.70 -2.78 10.05
CA GLY A 37 -13.60 -3.49 8.77
C GLY A 37 -12.22 -4.07 8.49
N ASN A 38 -11.22 -3.87 9.35
CA ASN A 38 -9.82 -4.24 9.09
C ASN A 38 -9.24 -3.65 7.79
N TYR A 39 -9.77 -2.50 7.33
CA TYR A 39 -9.21 -1.81 6.17
C TYR A 39 -8.12 -0.82 6.59
N THR A 40 -6.92 -0.88 5.99
CA THR A 40 -5.80 -0.03 6.42
C THR A 40 -4.90 0.41 5.27
N LYS A 41 -4.28 1.59 5.36
CA LYS A 41 -3.23 1.98 4.41
C LYS A 41 -2.08 0.96 4.36
N TYR A 42 -1.76 0.33 5.48
CA TYR A 42 -0.71 -0.68 5.56
C TYR A 42 -1.01 -1.87 4.66
N ALA A 43 -2.25 -2.39 4.69
CA ALA A 43 -2.67 -3.48 3.82
C ALA A 43 -2.72 -3.06 2.34
N ARG A 44 -3.15 -1.84 2.02
CA ARG A 44 -3.08 -1.29 0.66
C ARG A 44 -1.64 -1.24 0.15
N ASP A 45 -0.73 -0.67 0.94
CA ASP A 45 0.67 -0.49 0.55
C ASP A 45 1.36 -1.85 0.35
N VAL A 46 1.15 -2.79 1.29
CA VAL A 46 1.66 -4.16 1.17
C VAL A 46 1.13 -4.86 -0.09
N ASN A 47 -0.16 -4.70 -0.42
CA ASN A 47 -0.70 -5.21 -1.67
C ASN A 47 -0.03 -4.55 -2.90
N SER A 48 0.24 -3.24 -2.84
CA SER A 48 0.91 -2.50 -3.93
C SER A 48 2.35 -2.98 -4.18
N TRP A 49 3.00 -3.53 -3.15
CA TRP A 49 4.32 -4.17 -3.25
C TRP A 49 4.28 -5.61 -3.76
N GLY A 50 3.14 -6.07 -4.28
CA GLY A 50 2.98 -7.40 -4.85
C GLY A 50 2.69 -8.50 -3.81
N GLN A 51 2.26 -8.14 -2.59
CA GLN A 51 1.85 -9.09 -1.55
C GLN A 51 0.32 -9.03 -1.35
N PRO A 52 -0.49 -9.61 -2.27
CA PRO A 52 -1.94 -9.41 -2.29
C PRO A 52 -2.66 -10.09 -1.11
N GLY A 53 -3.91 -9.66 -0.87
CA GLY A 53 -4.81 -10.33 0.07
C GLY A 53 -4.78 -9.82 1.52
N CYS A 54 -4.08 -8.71 1.79
CA CYS A 54 -3.95 -8.19 3.15
C CYS A 54 -5.16 -7.36 3.63
N GLN A 55 -5.98 -6.86 2.70
CA GLN A 55 -7.09 -5.93 3.02
C GLN A 55 -8.26 -6.65 3.68
N GLY A 56 -8.82 -6.06 4.74
CA GLY A 56 -9.97 -6.64 5.45
C GLY A 56 -9.62 -7.82 6.36
N GLN A 57 -8.33 -8.05 6.61
CA GLN A 57 -7.81 -9.11 7.47
C GLN A 57 -7.17 -8.53 8.75
N PRO A 58 -7.08 -9.29 9.85
CA PRO A 58 -6.37 -8.84 11.04
C PRO A 58 -4.96 -8.34 10.71
N TRP A 59 -4.65 -7.11 11.08
CA TRP A 59 -3.53 -6.37 10.48
C TRP A 59 -2.36 -6.07 11.42
N CYS A 60 -2.31 -6.67 12.63
CA CYS A 60 -1.19 -6.47 13.56
C CYS A 60 0.15 -6.84 12.91
N ALA A 61 0.21 -8.00 12.26
CA ALA A 61 1.40 -8.48 11.57
C ALA A 61 1.66 -7.74 10.26
N VAL A 62 0.61 -7.38 9.52
CA VAL A 62 0.71 -6.55 8.30
C VAL A 62 1.31 -5.18 8.61
N TYR A 63 0.92 -4.55 9.71
CA TYR A 63 1.50 -3.29 10.16
C TYR A 63 2.99 -3.41 10.50
N GLN A 64 3.37 -4.45 11.25
CA GLN A 64 4.78 -4.68 11.57
C GLN A 64 5.63 -4.99 10.33
N PHE A 65 5.04 -5.71 9.36
CA PHE A 65 5.67 -5.95 8.07
C PHE A 65 5.81 -4.67 7.26
N TRP A 66 4.78 -3.84 7.21
CA TRP A 66 4.82 -2.53 6.57
C TRP A 66 5.96 -1.66 7.12
N ILE A 67 6.14 -1.61 8.45
CA ILE A 67 7.29 -0.90 9.05
C ILE A 67 8.61 -1.51 8.57
N CYS A 68 8.74 -2.84 8.56
CA CYS A 68 9.96 -3.49 8.07
C CYS A 68 10.28 -3.11 6.62
N VAL A 69 9.29 -3.07 5.74
CA VAL A 69 9.50 -2.70 4.34
C VAL A 69 9.86 -1.22 4.18
N GLN A 70 9.22 -0.32 4.93
CA GLN A 70 9.54 1.11 4.90
C GLN A 70 10.97 1.43 5.36
N ILE A 71 11.51 0.65 6.31
CA ILE A 71 12.82 0.89 6.90
C ILE A 71 13.94 0.12 6.19
N PHE A 72 13.66 -1.11 5.75
CA PHE A 72 14.68 -2.04 5.28
C PHE A 72 14.47 -2.50 3.83
N GLY A 73 13.35 -2.14 3.21
CA GLY A 73 12.95 -2.65 1.91
C GLY A 73 12.26 -4.01 1.94
N LEU A 74 11.58 -4.33 0.84
CA LEU A 74 10.72 -5.53 0.74
C LEU A 74 11.51 -6.83 0.95
N SER A 75 12.68 -6.95 0.31
CA SER A 75 13.53 -8.14 0.41
C SER A 75 13.95 -8.44 1.84
N LYS A 76 14.42 -7.42 2.57
CA LYS A 76 14.83 -7.59 3.97
C LYS A 76 13.61 -7.79 4.88
N GLY A 77 12.49 -7.11 4.62
CA GLY A 77 11.23 -7.34 5.33
C GLY A 77 10.76 -8.80 5.24
N LEU A 78 10.77 -9.37 4.03
CA LEU A 78 10.45 -10.79 3.79
C LEU A 78 11.49 -11.73 4.43
N LYS A 79 12.77 -11.35 4.47
CA LYS A 79 13.79 -12.11 5.19
C LYS A 79 13.54 -12.11 6.71
N ILE A 80 13.05 -11.02 7.29
CA ILE A 80 12.77 -10.90 8.72
C ILE A 80 11.48 -11.67 9.09
N MET A 81 10.40 -11.46 8.35
CA MET A 81 9.06 -11.93 8.75
C MET A 81 8.53 -13.13 7.95
N GLY A 82 9.19 -13.47 6.84
CA GLY A 82 8.83 -14.59 5.96
C GLY A 82 7.70 -14.27 4.99
N ASN A 83 7.51 -15.14 3.99
CA ASN A 83 6.39 -15.01 3.02
C ASN A 83 5.02 -15.17 3.69
N GLY A 84 4.96 -15.80 4.87
CA GLY A 84 3.78 -15.90 5.72
C GLY A 84 3.60 -14.74 6.70
N PHE A 85 4.18 -13.57 6.45
CA PHE A 85 4.23 -12.43 7.39
C PHE A 85 2.86 -11.99 7.95
N TYR A 86 1.75 -12.31 7.30
CA TYR A 86 0.40 -11.97 7.77
C TYR A 86 -0.07 -12.85 8.94
N ASN A 87 0.70 -13.88 9.32
CA ASN A 87 0.40 -14.78 10.43
C ASN A 87 1.54 -14.79 11.45
N CYS A 88 1.24 -14.48 12.71
CA CYS A 88 2.27 -14.37 13.76
C CYS A 88 2.97 -15.70 14.07
N ASN A 89 2.29 -16.85 13.89
CA ASN A 89 2.93 -18.16 14.03
C ASN A 89 3.87 -18.47 12.87
N SER A 90 3.54 -18.06 11.65
CA SER A 90 4.46 -18.15 10.51
C SER A 90 5.70 -17.29 10.72
N ILE A 91 5.55 -16.07 11.24
CA ILE A 91 6.68 -15.19 11.60
C ILE A 91 7.56 -15.86 12.68
N LYS A 92 6.95 -16.40 13.74
CA LYS A 92 7.65 -17.14 14.79
C LYS A 92 8.47 -18.30 14.19
N ASN A 93 7.87 -19.07 13.29
CA ASN A 93 8.55 -20.19 12.64
C ASN A 93 9.69 -19.73 11.74
N GLN A 94 9.49 -18.66 10.95
CA GLN A 94 10.55 -18.06 10.15
C GLN A 94 11.71 -17.57 11.01
N ALA A 95 11.42 -16.89 12.12
CA ALA A 95 12.43 -16.40 13.05
C ALA A 95 13.28 -17.54 13.64
N ARG A 96 12.65 -18.68 13.96
CA ARG A 96 13.35 -19.89 14.42
C ARG A 96 14.25 -20.47 13.33
N ILE A 97 13.75 -20.59 12.10
CA ILE A 97 14.55 -21.05 10.94
C ILE A 97 15.76 -20.15 10.74
N ASN A 98 15.59 -18.84 10.90
CA ASN A 98 16.65 -17.85 10.68
C ASN A 98 17.57 -17.66 11.91
N GLY A 99 17.35 -18.37 13.02
CA GLY A 99 18.14 -18.20 14.25
C GLY A 99 17.97 -16.83 14.92
N THR A 100 16.85 -16.14 14.67
CA THR A 100 16.53 -14.79 15.21
C THR A 100 15.41 -14.81 16.26
N TRP A 101 14.99 -16.01 16.68
CA TRP A 101 14.01 -16.19 17.76
C TRP A 101 14.72 -16.25 19.12
N HIS A 102 14.29 -15.41 20.06
CA HIS A 102 14.91 -15.29 21.38
C HIS A 102 13.87 -15.24 22.51
N SER A 103 14.29 -15.64 23.71
CA SER A 103 13.50 -15.51 24.95
C SER A 103 13.68 -14.14 25.63
N GLU A 104 14.71 -13.38 25.25
CA GLU A 104 15.03 -12.09 25.88
C GLU A 104 14.56 -10.91 25.03
N PRO A 105 13.93 -9.88 25.65
CA PRO A 105 13.52 -8.68 24.94
C PRO A 105 14.73 -7.84 24.55
N LYS A 106 14.69 -7.29 23.33
CA LYS A 106 15.67 -6.33 22.82
C LYS A 106 14.95 -5.13 22.24
N LEU A 107 15.53 -3.94 22.38
CA LEU A 107 15.04 -2.74 21.71
C LEU A 107 14.85 -3.01 20.21
N GLY A 108 13.68 -2.67 19.68
CA GLY A 108 13.31 -2.86 18.28
C GLY A 108 12.98 -4.28 17.83
N ALA A 109 13.08 -5.28 18.72
CA ALA A 109 12.61 -6.62 18.41
C ALA A 109 11.09 -6.66 18.23
N LEU A 110 10.59 -7.58 17.40
CA LEU A 110 9.18 -7.93 17.41
C LEU A 110 8.90 -8.79 18.64
N VAL A 111 7.73 -8.65 19.24
CA VAL A 111 7.25 -9.50 20.33
C VAL A 111 5.97 -10.19 19.88
N ILE A 112 5.92 -11.52 20.05
CA ILE A 112 4.76 -12.34 19.72
C ILE A 112 4.03 -12.70 21.00
N PHE A 113 2.71 -12.61 20.98
CA PHE A 113 1.87 -12.89 22.14
C PHE A 113 0.85 -14.00 21.88
N ARG A 114 0.44 -14.65 22.98
CA ARG A 114 -0.79 -15.45 23.08
C ARG A 114 -0.83 -16.58 22.05
N ASN A 115 0.25 -17.36 21.96
CA ASN A 115 0.43 -18.44 20.99
C ASN A 115 0.25 -17.98 19.53
N GLY A 116 0.85 -16.84 19.19
CA GLY A 116 0.82 -16.26 17.85
C GLY A 116 -0.51 -15.61 17.48
N ALA A 117 -1.26 -15.10 18.46
CA ALA A 117 -2.49 -14.35 18.19
C ALA A 117 -2.22 -12.85 17.94
N HIS A 118 -1.10 -12.31 18.43
CA HIS A 118 -0.78 -10.90 18.30
C HIS A 118 0.73 -10.64 18.19
N ILE A 119 1.08 -9.48 17.64
CA ILE A 119 2.47 -9.04 17.48
C ILE A 119 2.59 -7.53 17.68
N GLY A 120 3.67 -7.13 18.34
CA GLY A 120 4.08 -5.74 18.49
C GLY A 120 5.58 -5.56 18.22
N ARG A 121 6.07 -4.32 18.34
CA ARG A 121 7.50 -4.01 18.30
C ARG A 121 7.94 -3.28 19.55
N ILE A 122 9.04 -3.71 20.15
CA ILE A 122 9.57 -3.16 21.39
C ILE A 122 10.15 -1.76 21.12
N THR A 123 9.64 -0.76 21.84
CA THR A 123 10.11 0.64 21.80
C THR A 123 10.98 1.01 22.99
N LYS A 124 10.87 0.28 24.10
CA LYS A 124 11.71 0.46 25.30
C LYS A 124 11.75 -0.82 26.13
N VAL A 125 12.89 -1.09 26.75
CA VAL A 125 13.07 -2.16 27.73
C VAL A 125 13.59 -1.54 29.03
N THR A 126 13.00 -1.88 30.16
CA THR A 126 13.46 -1.50 31.51
C THR A 126 13.88 -2.75 32.27
N SER A 127 14.17 -2.65 33.57
CA SER A 127 14.45 -3.84 34.40
C SER A 127 13.25 -4.79 34.44
N SER A 128 12.02 -4.29 34.61
CA SER A 128 10.81 -5.08 34.85
C SER A 128 9.78 -5.08 33.73
N GLN A 129 9.85 -4.12 32.80
CA GLN A 129 8.83 -3.91 31.77
C GLN A 129 9.40 -3.81 30.36
N ILE A 130 8.59 -4.18 29.37
CA ILE A 130 8.74 -3.82 27.96
C ILE A 130 7.63 -2.86 27.57
N TYR A 131 7.96 -1.95 26.66
CA TYR A 131 7.03 -1.03 26.01
C TYR A 131 7.02 -1.38 24.53
N THR A 132 5.85 -1.34 23.92
CA THR A 132 5.67 -1.75 22.52
C THR A 132 4.85 -0.73 21.76
N ASN A 133 5.01 -0.73 20.45
CA ASN A 133 4.09 -0.12 19.51
C ASN A 133 3.40 -1.25 18.73
N GLU A 134 2.07 -1.25 18.73
CA GLU A 134 1.25 -2.34 18.22
C GLU A 134 0.20 -1.82 17.24
N GLY A 135 -0.12 -2.61 16.23
CA GLY A 135 -1.23 -2.37 15.31
C GLY A 135 -2.35 -3.38 15.55
N ASN A 136 -3.56 -3.07 15.08
CA ASN A 136 -4.76 -3.85 15.31
C ASN A 136 -5.00 -4.19 16.79
N THR A 137 -4.77 -3.23 17.68
CA THR A 137 -4.94 -3.31 19.13
C THR A 137 -5.77 -2.12 19.62
N SER A 138 -5.97 -1.98 20.93
CA SER A 138 -6.67 -0.85 21.55
C SER A 138 -5.87 -0.29 22.72
N LYS A 139 -6.15 0.97 23.10
CA LYS A 139 -5.66 1.54 24.36
C LYS A 139 -5.98 0.60 25.52
N GLY A 140 -5.02 0.39 26.41
CA GLY A 140 -5.20 -0.47 27.57
C GLY A 140 -4.02 -0.38 28.51
N GLY A 141 -4.22 -0.83 29.75
CA GLY A 141 -3.20 -0.83 30.79
C GLY A 141 -2.14 -1.93 30.61
N ILE A 142 -1.35 -2.13 31.67
CA ILE A 142 -0.28 -3.11 31.71
C ILE A 142 -0.79 -4.53 31.46
N ASN A 143 -0.05 -5.33 30.70
CA ASN A 143 -0.37 -6.73 30.38
C ASN A 143 -1.67 -6.93 29.57
N ASN A 144 -2.24 -5.86 29.01
CA ASN A 144 -3.48 -5.93 28.25
C ASN A 144 -3.23 -6.11 26.74
N VAL A 145 -3.05 -7.35 26.28
CA VAL A 145 -3.00 -7.67 24.84
C VAL A 145 -4.42 -7.67 24.27
N VAL A 146 -4.67 -6.85 23.25
CA VAL A 146 -5.96 -6.80 22.56
C VAL A 146 -5.78 -7.23 21.11
N SER A 147 -6.29 -8.40 20.74
CA SER A 147 -6.37 -8.80 19.34
C SER A 147 -7.55 -8.13 18.66
N ASN A 148 -7.33 -7.58 17.48
CA ASN A 148 -8.36 -6.94 16.66
C ASN A 148 -8.99 -5.69 17.28
N GLY A 149 -8.17 -4.87 17.94
CA GLY A 149 -8.61 -3.69 18.66
C GLY A 149 -8.75 -2.40 17.82
N GLY A 150 -8.39 -2.46 16.54
CA GLY A 150 -8.71 -1.43 15.54
C GLY A 150 -7.86 -0.16 15.54
N MET A 151 -6.74 -0.10 16.25
CA MET A 151 -5.82 1.06 16.17
C MET A 151 -4.34 0.68 16.27
N VAL A 152 -3.50 1.67 15.92
CA VAL A 152 -2.09 1.69 16.32
C VAL A 152 -1.98 2.40 17.66
N CYS A 153 -1.41 1.75 18.67
CA CYS A 153 -1.11 2.39 19.94
C CYS A 153 0.08 1.78 20.67
N ASP A 154 0.60 2.54 21.64
CA ASP A 154 1.65 2.07 22.52
C ASP A 154 1.08 1.28 23.69
N LYS A 155 1.80 0.24 24.11
CA LYS A 155 1.40 -0.69 25.17
C LYS A 155 2.58 -0.96 26.11
N VAL A 156 2.27 -1.49 27.28
CA VAL A 156 3.27 -1.84 28.30
C VAL A 156 2.95 -3.21 28.88
N TYR A 157 4.00 -4.01 29.08
CA TYR A 157 3.91 -5.35 29.65
C TYR A 157 5.00 -5.53 30.69
N THR A 158 4.73 -6.29 31.73
CA THR A 158 5.79 -6.86 32.58
C THR A 158 6.54 -7.92 31.79
N LYS A 159 7.84 -8.07 32.02
CA LYS A 159 8.67 -9.05 31.29
C LYS A 159 8.27 -10.50 31.57
N ASP A 160 7.72 -10.76 32.74
CA ASP A 160 7.23 -12.06 33.20
C ASP A 160 5.77 -12.34 32.78
N TYR A 161 5.17 -11.45 31.98
CA TYR A 161 3.81 -11.67 31.49
C TYR A 161 3.74 -12.96 30.67
N SER A 162 2.97 -13.93 31.19
CA SER A 162 2.84 -15.28 30.63
C SER A 162 2.22 -15.33 29.22
N GLY A 163 1.64 -14.23 28.76
CA GLY A 163 1.15 -14.10 27.39
C GLY A 163 2.23 -13.77 26.36
N ILE A 164 3.49 -13.55 26.74
CA ILE A 164 4.60 -13.37 25.81
C ILE A 164 5.10 -14.74 25.37
N ASP A 165 5.07 -14.99 24.06
CA ASP A 165 5.62 -16.24 23.49
C ASP A 165 7.14 -16.14 23.31
N GLY A 166 7.63 -14.95 22.96
CA GLY A 166 9.04 -14.67 22.71
C GLY A 166 9.23 -13.52 21.72
N TYR A 167 10.47 -13.36 21.25
CA TYR A 167 10.92 -12.19 20.53
C TYR A 167 11.61 -12.56 19.21
N VAL A 168 11.40 -11.75 18.18
CA VAL A 168 12.15 -11.79 16.93
C VAL A 168 13.15 -10.64 16.95
N TRP A 169 14.43 -10.95 17.10
CA TRP A 169 15.48 -9.93 17.06
C TRP A 169 15.66 -9.43 15.64
N ILE A 170 15.68 -8.11 15.50
CA ILE A 170 15.96 -7.42 14.25
C ILE A 170 17.29 -6.71 14.39
N ASP A 171 18.09 -6.82 13.34
CA ASP A 171 19.34 -6.08 13.20
C ASP A 171 19.07 -4.73 12.54
N TYR A 172 19.33 -3.65 13.28
CA TYR A 172 19.19 -2.25 12.84
C TYR A 172 20.54 -1.61 12.55
N GLU A 173 21.64 -2.37 12.56
CA GLU A 173 22.93 -1.84 12.15
C GLU A 173 22.82 -1.29 10.72
N THR A 174 23.44 -0.12 10.50
CA THR A 174 23.55 0.47 9.18
C THR A 174 24.38 -0.46 8.31
N THR A 175 23.74 -1.38 7.60
CA THR A 175 24.37 -2.01 6.45
C THR A 175 24.77 -0.87 5.54
N SER A 176 26.08 -0.74 5.24
CA SER A 176 26.63 0.22 4.30
C SER A 176 25.62 0.48 3.19
N GLN A 177 25.13 1.72 3.10
CA GLN A 177 24.16 2.09 2.10
C GLN A 177 24.75 1.81 0.71
N VAL A 178 24.35 0.68 0.13
CA VAL A 178 23.83 0.78 -1.23
C VAL A 178 22.50 1.51 -1.03
N PRO A 179 22.33 2.73 -1.55
CA PRO A 179 21.02 3.39 -1.56
C PRO A 179 20.01 2.35 -2.02
N GLU A 180 18.94 2.13 -1.25
CA GLU A 180 17.92 1.18 -1.66
C GLU A 180 17.48 1.61 -3.06
N LYS A 181 17.64 0.70 -4.02
CA LYS A 181 17.35 0.96 -5.42
C LYS A 181 15.85 1.22 -5.52
N ASN A 182 15.45 2.49 -5.48
CA ASN A 182 14.06 2.92 -5.51
C ASN A 182 13.48 2.93 -6.94
N PHE A 183 14.15 2.25 -7.86
CA PHE A 183 13.79 2.13 -9.26
C PHE A 183 14.07 0.71 -9.73
N LEU A 184 13.25 0.22 -10.67
CA LEU A 184 13.57 -1.01 -11.38
C LEU A 184 14.33 -0.66 -12.66
N SER A 185 15.38 -1.41 -12.99
CA SER A 185 16.12 -1.22 -14.24
C SER A 185 16.64 -2.53 -14.78
N ARG A 186 17.25 -2.48 -15.98
CA ARG A 186 17.83 -3.66 -16.63
C ARG A 186 18.70 -4.48 -15.68
N GLY A 187 18.44 -5.79 -15.65
CA GLY A 187 19.12 -6.76 -14.78
C GLY A 187 18.37 -7.08 -13.48
N ASP A 188 17.37 -6.28 -13.09
CA ASP A 188 16.51 -6.64 -11.97
C ASP A 188 15.61 -7.82 -12.30
N GLN A 189 15.24 -8.58 -11.27
CA GLN A 189 14.35 -9.72 -11.40
C GLN A 189 13.35 -9.78 -10.24
N GLY A 190 12.25 -10.50 -10.45
CA GLY A 190 11.28 -10.85 -9.40
C GLY A 190 9.90 -10.20 -9.57
N GLU A 191 9.06 -10.33 -8.54
CA GLU A 191 7.63 -9.98 -8.64
C GLU A 191 7.39 -8.49 -8.89
N GLN A 192 8.29 -7.61 -8.43
CA GLN A 192 8.19 -6.17 -8.69
C GLN A 192 8.35 -5.87 -10.19
N VAL A 193 9.32 -6.51 -10.85
CA VAL A 193 9.51 -6.42 -12.31
C VAL A 193 8.31 -7.02 -13.04
N LYS A 194 7.81 -8.16 -12.56
CA LYS A 194 6.64 -8.82 -13.12
C LYS A 194 5.40 -7.92 -13.08
N ASN A 195 5.20 -7.21 -11.98
CA ASN A 195 4.11 -6.25 -11.82
C ASN A 195 4.28 -5.04 -12.74
N LEU A 196 5.49 -4.49 -12.86
CA LEU A 196 5.82 -3.45 -13.83
C LEU A 196 5.47 -3.88 -15.26
N GLN A 197 5.91 -5.08 -15.68
CA GLN A 197 5.62 -5.63 -17.01
C GLN A 197 4.12 -5.81 -17.24
N ARG A 198 3.36 -6.33 -16.25
CA ARG A 198 1.89 -6.45 -16.35
C ARG A 198 1.22 -5.10 -16.61
N GLN A 199 1.66 -4.05 -15.93
CA GLN A 199 1.12 -2.69 -16.11
C GLN A 199 1.45 -2.13 -17.49
N LEU A 200 2.71 -2.26 -17.94
CA LEU A 200 3.14 -1.87 -19.27
C LEU A 200 2.34 -2.60 -20.37
N ILE A 201 2.20 -3.92 -20.27
CA ILE A 201 1.45 -4.74 -21.22
C ILE A 201 -0.04 -4.35 -21.21
N SER A 202 -0.62 -4.05 -20.04
CA SER A 202 -2.02 -3.59 -19.96
C SER A 202 -2.25 -2.27 -20.70
N LEU A 203 -1.19 -1.46 -20.83
CA LEU A 203 -1.15 -0.21 -21.56
C LEU A 203 -0.61 -0.37 -23.00
N SER A 204 -0.51 -1.62 -23.48
CA SER A 204 -0.04 -1.97 -24.83
C SER A 204 1.44 -1.69 -25.11
N TYR A 205 2.27 -1.51 -24.08
CA TYR A 205 3.73 -1.55 -24.24
C TYR A 205 4.23 -3.00 -24.15
N SER A 206 4.76 -3.53 -25.25
CA SER A 206 5.31 -4.88 -25.30
C SER A 206 6.59 -4.99 -24.46
N CYS A 207 6.64 -5.97 -23.55
CA CYS A 207 7.83 -6.32 -22.78
C CYS A 207 8.60 -7.52 -23.38
N GLY A 208 8.38 -7.80 -24.68
CA GLY A 208 8.96 -8.95 -25.37
C GLY A 208 8.02 -10.17 -25.41
N GLU A 209 8.48 -11.25 -26.04
CA GLU A 209 7.67 -12.45 -26.30
C GLU A 209 7.24 -13.19 -25.02
N ASN A 210 8.07 -13.14 -23.97
CA ASN A 210 7.79 -13.77 -22.67
C ASN A 210 6.79 -12.97 -21.82
N GLY A 211 6.44 -11.75 -22.24
CA GLY A 211 5.49 -10.90 -21.55
C GLY A 211 5.97 -10.49 -20.14
N ALA A 212 5.15 -10.79 -19.13
CA ALA A 212 5.48 -10.50 -17.74
C ALA A 212 6.13 -11.73 -17.09
N ASP A 213 7.41 -11.96 -17.38
CA ASP A 213 8.20 -13.08 -16.85
C ASP A 213 8.81 -12.77 -15.47
N GLY A 214 9.00 -11.49 -15.16
CA GLY A 214 9.69 -11.02 -13.96
C GLY A 214 11.16 -10.69 -14.19
N ASP A 215 11.63 -10.69 -15.44
CA ASP A 215 13.01 -10.34 -15.80
C ASP A 215 13.06 -8.96 -16.48
N PHE A 216 13.84 -8.04 -15.91
CA PHE A 216 13.98 -6.71 -16.49
C PHE A 216 15.04 -6.78 -17.58
N GLY A 217 14.65 -7.36 -18.72
CA GLY A 217 15.44 -7.45 -19.92
C GLY A 217 15.41 -6.18 -20.78
N LYS A 218 16.04 -6.27 -21.95
CA LYS A 218 16.13 -5.18 -22.95
C LYS A 218 14.75 -4.73 -23.45
N ASP A 219 13.79 -5.64 -23.56
CA ASP A 219 12.45 -5.28 -24.05
C ASP A 219 11.61 -4.58 -22.98
N THR A 220 11.75 -4.97 -21.70
CA THR A 220 11.18 -4.23 -20.56
C THR A 220 11.75 -2.81 -20.47
N GLU A 221 13.06 -2.64 -20.65
CA GLU A 221 13.73 -1.32 -20.67
C GLU A 221 13.15 -0.42 -21.78
N LYS A 222 13.04 -0.94 -23.00
CA LYS A 222 12.41 -0.21 -24.11
C LYS A 222 10.95 0.16 -23.85
N ALA A 223 10.19 -0.74 -23.22
CA ALA A 223 8.80 -0.49 -22.85
C ALA A 223 8.70 0.65 -21.84
N VAL A 224 9.59 0.67 -20.84
CA VAL A 224 9.69 1.76 -19.86
C VAL A 224 10.06 3.08 -20.54
N GLU A 225 11.07 3.11 -21.41
CA GLU A 225 11.44 4.32 -22.15
C GLU A 225 10.29 4.85 -23.03
N ALA A 226 9.59 3.96 -23.74
CA ALA A 226 8.46 4.33 -24.57
C ALA A 226 7.33 4.96 -23.75
N PHE A 227 7.00 4.35 -22.61
CA PHE A 227 6.04 4.90 -21.66
C PHE A 227 6.49 6.26 -21.11
N GLN A 228 7.74 6.39 -20.68
CA GLN A 228 8.29 7.64 -20.17
C GLN A 228 8.19 8.76 -21.22
N LYS A 229 8.54 8.48 -22.48
CA LYS A 229 8.43 9.44 -23.59
C LYS A 229 6.99 9.88 -23.81
N GLU A 230 6.04 8.96 -23.84
CA GLU A 230 4.62 9.28 -24.08
C GLU A 230 4.04 10.19 -23.00
N TYR A 231 4.45 10.00 -21.74
CA TYR A 231 3.95 10.78 -20.61
C TYR A 231 4.88 11.92 -20.17
N ASN A 232 5.84 12.32 -21.01
CA ASN A 232 6.78 13.41 -20.75
C ASN A 232 7.55 13.27 -19.41
N LEU A 233 7.91 12.04 -19.06
CA LEU A 233 8.81 11.74 -17.95
C LEU A 233 10.26 11.70 -18.43
N THR A 234 11.22 11.69 -17.50
CA THR A 234 12.62 11.40 -17.83
C THR A 234 12.72 10.02 -18.46
N SER A 235 13.10 9.94 -19.74
CA SER A 235 13.22 8.68 -20.49
C SER A 235 14.58 8.04 -20.29
N ASP A 236 14.82 7.50 -19.10
CA ASP A 236 16.08 6.85 -18.72
C ASP A 236 16.01 5.32 -18.72
N GLY A 237 14.86 4.73 -19.04
CA GLY A 237 14.65 3.27 -19.03
C GLY A 237 14.60 2.67 -17.64
N ALA A 238 14.66 3.49 -16.59
CA ALA A 238 14.53 3.10 -15.20
C ALA A 238 13.12 3.42 -14.68
N ALA A 239 12.43 2.42 -14.15
CA ALA A 239 11.13 2.59 -13.52
C ALA A 239 11.28 3.09 -12.08
N GLY A 240 11.65 4.36 -11.93
CA GLY A 240 11.68 5.07 -10.64
C GLY A 240 10.29 5.46 -10.12
N PRO A 241 10.21 6.16 -8.96
CA PRO A 241 8.94 6.42 -8.28
C PRO A 241 7.91 7.17 -9.13
N GLU A 242 8.34 8.17 -9.91
CA GLU A 242 7.44 8.93 -10.80
C GLU A 242 6.93 8.06 -11.95
N THR A 243 7.78 7.23 -12.55
CA THR A 243 7.40 6.26 -13.58
C THR A 243 6.37 5.27 -13.02
N MET A 244 6.63 4.68 -11.86
CA MET A 244 5.75 3.71 -11.21
C MET A 244 4.38 4.31 -10.85
N LYS A 245 4.38 5.52 -10.27
CA LYS A 245 3.16 6.26 -9.92
C LYS A 245 2.32 6.59 -11.15
N LYS A 246 2.96 7.00 -12.25
CA LYS A 246 2.26 7.28 -13.50
C LYS A 246 1.71 6.00 -14.11
N LEU A 247 2.48 4.91 -14.14
CA LEU A 247 2.02 3.60 -14.62
C LEU A 247 0.78 3.12 -13.87
N GLU A 248 0.78 3.23 -12.55
CA GLU A 248 -0.34 2.80 -11.71
C GLU A 248 -1.63 3.55 -12.08
N ARG A 249 -1.55 4.89 -12.20
CA ARG A 249 -2.69 5.74 -12.58
C ARG A 249 -3.20 5.42 -13.98
N GLU A 250 -2.30 5.25 -14.93
CA GLU A 250 -2.68 4.97 -16.33
C GLU A 250 -3.27 3.56 -16.45
N SER A 251 -2.67 2.56 -15.82
CA SER A 251 -3.21 1.19 -15.78
C SER A 251 -4.56 1.14 -15.07
N PHE A 252 -4.75 1.93 -14.01
CA PHE A 252 -6.04 2.09 -13.32
C PHE A 252 -7.11 2.63 -14.27
N LYS A 253 -6.82 3.70 -15.01
CA LYS A 253 -7.74 4.27 -16.00
C LYS A 253 -8.02 3.29 -17.13
N GLN A 254 -7.02 2.59 -17.64
CA GLN A 254 -7.17 1.61 -18.72
C GLN A 254 -8.09 0.46 -18.32
N ARG A 255 -7.94 -0.11 -17.12
CA ARG A 255 -8.84 -1.17 -16.62
C ARG A 255 -10.30 -0.74 -16.48
N HIS A 256 -10.55 0.56 -16.33
CA HIS A 256 -11.91 1.11 -16.23
C HIS A 256 -12.44 1.64 -17.56
N THR A 257 -11.61 1.68 -18.61
CA THR A 257 -12.00 2.17 -19.93
C THR A 257 -12.95 1.18 -20.59
N GLN A 258 -14.00 1.71 -21.21
CA GLN A 258 -14.94 0.92 -21.98
C GLN A 258 -14.20 0.26 -23.16
N LYS A 259 -14.54 -1.01 -23.45
CA LYS A 259 -13.96 -1.72 -24.59
C LYS A 259 -14.15 -0.90 -25.88
N ASP A 260 -13.08 -0.81 -26.67
CA ASP A 260 -13.01 -0.09 -27.95
C ASP A 260 -13.23 1.45 -27.84
N PHE A 261 -13.27 1.99 -26.62
CA PHE A 261 -13.40 3.43 -26.41
C PHE A 261 -12.04 4.11 -26.34
N GLN A 262 -11.85 5.16 -27.14
CA GLN A 262 -10.66 5.98 -27.06
C GLN A 262 -10.80 7.01 -25.94
N ARG A 263 -10.03 6.84 -24.87
CA ARG A 263 -9.95 7.78 -23.76
C ARG A 263 -9.53 9.17 -24.23
N PHE A 264 -10.07 10.20 -23.60
CA PHE A 264 -9.63 11.58 -23.78
C PHE A 264 -9.75 12.39 -22.48
N VAL A 265 -9.01 13.48 -22.39
CA VAL A 265 -9.19 14.47 -21.30
C VAL A 265 -10.35 15.39 -21.67
N GLY A 266 -11.32 15.51 -20.77
CA GLY A 266 -12.45 16.40 -20.91
C GLY A 266 -12.35 17.61 -20.00
N ILE A 267 -12.76 18.78 -20.49
CA ILE A 267 -12.96 20.01 -19.72
C ILE A 267 -14.42 20.09 -19.31
N VAL A 268 -14.67 20.19 -18.01
CA VAL A 268 -16.01 20.41 -17.48
C VAL A 268 -16.45 21.83 -17.83
N THR A 269 -17.61 21.99 -18.46
CA THR A 269 -18.10 23.30 -18.95
C THR A 269 -19.07 23.97 -17.99
N LYS A 270 -19.68 23.20 -17.08
CA LYS A 270 -20.60 23.68 -16.05
C LYS A 270 -20.63 22.71 -14.87
N LYS A 271 -21.12 23.20 -13.73
CA LYS A 271 -21.24 22.38 -12.52
C LYS A 271 -21.96 21.07 -12.82
N ALA A 272 -21.33 19.95 -12.50
CA ALA A 272 -21.84 18.61 -12.73
C ALA A 272 -21.60 17.72 -11.50
N ALA A 273 -22.56 16.86 -11.20
CA ALA A 273 -22.39 15.81 -10.21
C ALA A 273 -21.78 14.56 -10.86
N VAL A 274 -21.06 13.79 -10.05
CA VAL A 274 -20.62 12.44 -10.40
C VAL A 274 -21.57 11.46 -9.74
N HIS A 275 -22.01 10.45 -10.49
CA HIS A 275 -23.03 9.50 -10.10
C HIS A 275 -22.47 8.08 -10.08
N GLU A 276 -23.08 7.20 -9.26
CA GLU A 276 -22.73 5.78 -9.18
C GLU A 276 -23.07 5.01 -10.48
N ASN A 277 -24.17 5.40 -11.14
CA ASN A 277 -24.68 4.76 -12.34
C ASN A 277 -25.01 5.80 -13.43
N PRO A 278 -24.94 5.44 -14.73
CA PRO A 278 -25.23 6.34 -15.86
C PRO A 278 -26.75 6.54 -16.07
N ALA A 279 -27.44 7.01 -15.04
CA ALA A 279 -28.89 7.20 -15.04
C ALA A 279 -29.30 8.45 -14.26
N LYS A 280 -30.30 9.19 -14.76
CA LYS A 280 -30.80 10.43 -14.12
C LYS A 280 -31.28 10.23 -12.68
N LYS A 281 -31.78 9.03 -12.35
CA LYS A 281 -32.26 8.66 -11.02
C LYS A 281 -31.12 8.24 -10.06
N SER A 282 -29.90 8.05 -10.58
CA SER A 282 -28.76 7.61 -9.77
C SER A 282 -28.39 8.68 -8.75
N ALA A 283 -28.07 8.26 -7.53
CA ALA A 283 -27.54 9.14 -6.52
C ALA A 283 -26.24 9.80 -7.00
N ALA A 284 -26.07 11.07 -6.63
CA ALA A 284 -24.81 11.77 -6.73
C ALA A 284 -23.91 11.35 -5.57
N ILE A 285 -22.63 11.16 -5.84
CA ILE A 285 -21.63 10.75 -4.86
C ILE A 285 -21.09 12.01 -4.20
N LYS A 286 -21.36 12.18 -2.91
CA LYS A 286 -21.10 13.44 -2.19
C LYS A 286 -19.68 13.54 -1.67
N GLU A 287 -19.04 12.40 -1.48
CA GLU A 287 -17.69 12.23 -0.93
C GLU A 287 -16.61 12.51 -1.97
N TRP A 288 -16.98 12.65 -3.25
CA TRP A 288 -16.04 12.90 -4.34
C TRP A 288 -15.93 14.40 -4.66
N PRO A 289 -14.82 14.85 -5.26
CA PRO A 289 -14.68 16.22 -5.72
C PRO A 289 -15.83 16.63 -6.65
N GLN A 290 -16.46 17.78 -6.37
CA GLN A 290 -17.48 18.33 -7.26
C GLN A 290 -16.83 18.84 -8.56
N LEU A 291 -17.42 18.47 -9.70
CA LEU A 291 -16.98 18.96 -10.99
C LEU A 291 -17.53 20.36 -11.22
N ASN A 292 -16.64 21.34 -11.28
CA ASN A 292 -16.94 22.72 -11.61
C ASN A 292 -16.36 23.06 -12.98
N ALA A 293 -16.86 24.16 -13.58
CA ALA A 293 -16.36 24.63 -14.85
C ALA A 293 -14.83 24.82 -14.80
N GLY A 294 -14.13 24.35 -15.84
CA GLY A 294 -12.68 24.37 -15.96
C GLY A 294 -11.96 23.17 -15.32
N ASN A 295 -12.63 22.31 -14.57
CA ASN A 295 -12.01 21.08 -14.08
C ASN A 295 -11.72 20.12 -15.24
N LEU A 296 -10.59 19.40 -15.16
CA LEU A 296 -10.23 18.34 -16.08
C LEU A 296 -10.63 16.98 -15.51
N VAL A 297 -11.13 16.10 -16.37
CA VAL A 297 -11.46 14.71 -16.05
C VAL A 297 -11.02 13.79 -17.18
N ASP A 298 -10.57 12.57 -16.87
CA ASP A 298 -10.39 11.57 -17.93
C ASP A 298 -11.74 10.95 -18.28
N VAL A 299 -12.14 11.02 -19.55
CA VAL A 299 -13.32 10.34 -20.06
C VAL A 299 -12.92 8.95 -20.54
N LEU A 300 -13.49 7.93 -19.89
CA LEU A 300 -13.13 6.53 -20.05
C LEU A 300 -14.17 5.71 -20.83
N GLY A 301 -15.33 6.29 -21.13
CA GLY A 301 -16.38 5.57 -21.82
C GLY A 301 -17.66 6.37 -21.93
N ARG A 302 -18.62 5.84 -22.67
CA ARG A 302 -19.92 6.46 -22.92
C ARG A 302 -21.04 5.45 -22.73
N TYR A 303 -21.98 5.80 -21.85
CA TYR A 303 -22.99 4.88 -21.32
C TYR A 303 -24.37 5.56 -21.21
N GLY A 304 -25.37 4.76 -20.83
CA GLY A 304 -26.74 5.20 -20.54
C GLY A 304 -27.59 5.44 -21.79
N TYR A 305 -28.84 5.87 -21.59
CA TYR A 305 -29.79 6.09 -22.68
C TYR A 305 -29.24 7.12 -23.69
N GLN A 306 -29.16 6.71 -24.96
CA GLN A 306 -28.58 7.50 -26.06
C GLN A 306 -27.15 8.00 -25.79
N ASN A 307 -26.37 7.28 -24.97
CA ASN A 307 -24.96 7.62 -24.69
C ASN A 307 -24.79 9.01 -24.04
N ASN A 308 -25.73 9.47 -23.23
CA ASN A 308 -25.65 10.80 -22.62
C ASN A 308 -24.83 10.89 -21.32
N TRP A 309 -24.15 9.80 -20.93
CA TRP A 309 -23.30 9.77 -19.76
C TRP A 309 -21.88 9.41 -20.14
N TYR A 310 -20.91 10.16 -19.62
CA TYR A 310 -19.52 9.75 -19.65
C TYR A 310 -19.18 8.98 -18.39
N LYS A 311 -18.46 7.87 -18.54
CA LYS A 311 -17.69 7.30 -17.43
C LYS A 311 -16.42 8.13 -17.29
N VAL A 312 -16.17 8.64 -16.09
CA VAL A 312 -15.08 9.58 -15.82
C VAL A 312 -14.18 9.07 -14.71
N CYS A 313 -12.88 9.36 -14.83
CA CYS A 313 -11.94 9.34 -13.71
C CYS A 313 -11.73 10.77 -13.22
N VAL A 314 -11.97 11.00 -11.93
CA VAL A 314 -11.76 12.29 -11.28
C VAL A 314 -10.52 12.19 -10.40
N ALA A 315 -9.63 13.18 -10.51
CA ALA A 315 -8.39 13.28 -9.73
C ALA A 315 -7.49 12.03 -9.80
N ASP A 316 -7.45 11.34 -10.95
CA ASP A 316 -6.72 10.07 -11.15
C ASP A 316 -7.13 8.92 -10.19
N GLN A 317 -8.25 9.03 -9.48
CA GLN A 317 -8.60 8.12 -8.38
C GLN A 317 -10.05 7.63 -8.39
N TYR A 318 -11.02 8.49 -8.73
CA TYR A 318 -12.43 8.20 -8.50
C TYR A 318 -13.18 7.91 -9.81
N ILE A 319 -13.86 6.76 -9.90
CA ILE A 319 -14.54 6.30 -11.12
C ILE A 319 -16.05 6.42 -10.98
N GLY A 320 -16.71 7.27 -11.75
CA GLY A 320 -18.17 7.28 -11.83
C GLY A 320 -18.68 7.86 -13.14
N TYR A 321 -19.90 8.41 -13.09
CA TYR A 321 -20.60 8.85 -14.29
C TYR A 321 -21.00 10.32 -14.19
N ALA A 322 -20.67 11.10 -15.21
CA ALA A 322 -21.06 12.50 -15.33
C ALA A 322 -21.87 12.71 -16.61
N TRP A 323 -22.75 13.72 -16.60
CA TRP A 323 -23.54 14.06 -17.77
C TRP A 323 -22.65 14.52 -18.92
N ALA A 324 -22.77 13.88 -20.09
CA ALA A 324 -21.90 14.13 -21.22
C ALA A 324 -22.01 15.58 -21.73
N GLY A 325 -23.20 16.17 -21.71
CA GLY A 325 -23.42 17.58 -22.10
C GLY A 325 -22.88 18.62 -21.11
N SER A 326 -22.08 18.22 -20.13
CA SER A 326 -21.35 19.09 -19.21
C SER A 326 -19.83 18.97 -19.36
N ILE A 327 -19.34 18.15 -20.29
CA ILE A 327 -17.92 17.88 -20.52
C ILE A 327 -17.64 17.95 -22.02
N GLU A 328 -16.67 18.77 -22.41
CA GLU A 328 -16.17 18.86 -23.77
C GLU A 328 -14.77 18.26 -23.84
N LYS A 329 -14.36 17.77 -25.01
CA LYS A 329 -12.99 17.27 -25.20
C LYS A 329 -12.02 18.45 -25.12
N ALA A 330 -10.99 18.32 -24.27
CA ALA A 330 -9.91 19.29 -24.11
C ALA A 330 -9.04 19.39 -25.36
#